data_AF-A0A6A4ELS7-F1
#
_entry.id   AF-A0A6A4ELS7-F1
#
_cell.length_a   1.000
_cell.length_b   1.000
_cell.length_c   1.000
_cell.angle_alpha   90.00
_cell.angle_beta   90.00
_cell.angle_gamma   90.00
#
_symmetry.space_group_name_H-M   'P 1'
#
loop_
_entity.id
_entity.type
_entity.pdbx_description
1 polymer ?
#
loop_
_entity_poly.entity_id
_entity_poly.type
_entity_poly.pdbx_seq_one_letter_code
_entity_poly.pdbx_strand_id
1 'polypeptide(L)'
;MPRMIDSFGDTYHCTVDSSPAGCIIHLRNEKMRDEWTCEVTFQNIDSLWSGSGPAMLCHAPFTAVGVLQDLIHGTSYCGTMYGSVTLTNKFSPYYMELQLKCQLQEVILEWKFPMVPKDVSALERRAASKALGSQEAVKLST
;
A
#
# COMPACT_ATOMS: atom_id res chain seq x y z
N MET A 1 -12.26 -5.32 -5.44
CA MET A 1 -10.89 -4.81 -5.22
C MET A 1 -10.95 -3.40 -4.66
N PRO A 2 -10.21 -3.08 -3.59
CA PRO A 2 -10.28 -1.78 -2.94
C PRO A 2 -9.65 -0.70 -3.84
N ARG A 3 -10.43 0.34 -4.15
CA ARG A 3 -9.92 1.60 -4.70
C ARG A 3 -9.36 2.43 -3.56
N MET A 4 -8.15 2.92 -3.70
CA MET A 4 -7.52 3.77 -2.70
C MET A 4 -7.28 5.15 -3.28
N ILE A 5 -7.56 6.17 -2.49
CA ILE A 5 -7.37 7.57 -2.87
C ILE A 5 -6.23 8.09 -2.00
N ASP A 6 -5.24 8.68 -2.65
CA ASP A 6 -4.11 9.27 -1.95
C ASP A 6 -4.41 10.71 -1.49
N SER A 7 -3.50 11.32 -0.74
CA SER A 7 -3.68 12.69 -0.22
C SER A 7 -3.80 13.77 -1.32
N PHE A 8 -3.42 13.46 -2.57
CA PHE A 8 -3.50 14.36 -3.71
C PHE A 8 -4.78 14.13 -4.54
N GLY A 9 -5.64 13.20 -4.11
CA GLY A 9 -6.87 12.84 -4.82
C GLY A 9 -6.65 11.85 -5.97
N ASP A 10 -5.43 11.34 -6.14
CA ASP A 10 -5.15 10.33 -7.16
C ASP A 10 -5.70 8.98 -6.73
N THR A 11 -6.34 8.27 -7.67
CA THR A 11 -6.90 6.94 -7.43
C THR A 11 -5.92 5.86 -7.84
N TYR A 12 -5.74 4.86 -6.98
CA TYR A 12 -4.86 3.72 -7.18
C TYR A 12 -5.64 2.40 -7.11
N HIS A 13 -5.23 1.48 -7.98
CA HIS A 13 -5.58 0.07 -7.90
C HIS A 13 -4.47 -0.71 -7.21
N CYS A 14 -4.84 -1.52 -6.23
CA CYS A 14 -3.95 -2.46 -5.56
C CYS A 14 -4.12 -3.85 -6.15
N THR A 15 -3.02 -4.49 -6.54
CA THR A 15 -2.98 -5.91 -6.92
C THR A 15 -1.79 -6.60 -6.27
N VAL A 16 -1.82 -7.93 -6.21
CA VAL A 16 -0.73 -8.73 -5.64
C VAL A 16 -0.37 -9.85 -6.60
N ASP A 17 0.92 -9.96 -6.90
CA ASP A 17 1.48 -11.08 -7.64
C ASP A 17 2.10 -12.05 -6.63
N SER A 18 1.41 -13.16 -6.38
CA SER A 18 1.82 -14.17 -5.40
C SER A 18 2.83 -15.16 -5.98
N SER A 19 3.79 -15.58 -5.16
CA SER A 19 4.74 -16.64 -5.47
C SER A 19 4.93 -17.57 -4.25
N PRO A 20 5.55 -18.75 -4.43
CA PRO A 20 5.92 -19.59 -3.30
C PRO A 20 6.93 -18.95 -2.33
N ALA A 21 7.60 -17.86 -2.71
CA ALA A 21 8.60 -17.14 -1.91
C ALA A 21 8.04 -15.91 -1.16
N GLY A 22 6.79 -15.53 -1.44
CA GLY A 22 6.19 -14.29 -0.95
C GLY A 22 5.24 -13.68 -1.98
N CYS A 23 5.19 -12.37 -2.07
CA CYS A 23 4.41 -11.68 -3.09
C CYS A 23 4.98 -10.30 -3.40
N ILE A 24 4.61 -9.76 -4.57
CA ILE A 24 4.87 -8.38 -4.93
C ILE A 24 3.53 -7.64 -4.88
N ILE A 25 3.46 -6.58 -4.09
CA ILE A 25 2.32 -5.68 -4.05
C ILE A 25 2.51 -4.64 -5.15
N HIS A 26 1.48 -4.41 -5.97
CA HIS A 26 1.47 -3.40 -7.02
C HIS A 26 0.40 -2.35 -6.73
N LEU A 27 0.79 -1.08 -6.80
CA LEU A 27 -0.11 0.07 -6.81
C LEU A 27 -0.02 0.77 -8.15
N ARG A 28 -1.12 0.79 -8.88
CA ARG A 28 -1.20 1.44 -10.18
C ARG A 28 -2.11 2.66 -10.12
N ASN A 29 -1.59 3.82 -10.44
CA ASN A 29 -2.38 5.04 -10.57
C ASN A 29 -3.27 4.97 -11.82
N GLU A 30 -4.56 5.27 -11.68
CA GLU A 30 -5.52 5.24 -12.80
C GLU A 30 -5.22 6.34 -13.84
N LYS A 31 -4.81 7.52 -13.39
CA LYS A 31 -4.64 8.72 -14.21
C LYS A 31 -3.25 8.79 -14.86
N MET A 32 -2.20 8.68 -14.04
CA MET A 32 -0.81 8.82 -14.48
C MET A 32 -0.21 7.54 -15.04
N ARG A 33 -0.87 6.39 -14.81
CA ARG A 33 -0.42 5.04 -15.18
C ARG A 33 0.97 4.69 -14.65
N ASP A 34 1.46 5.39 -13.63
CA ASP A 34 2.64 4.98 -12.89
C ASP A 34 2.30 3.80 -11.97
N GLU A 35 3.34 3.05 -11.65
CA GLU A 35 3.26 1.81 -10.91
C GLU A 35 4.30 1.84 -9.79
N TRP A 36 3.86 1.46 -8.59
CA TRP A 36 4.69 1.36 -7.40
C TRP A 36 4.60 -0.06 -6.86
N THR A 37 5.73 -0.58 -6.42
CA THR A 37 5.86 -1.97 -6.01
C THR A 37 6.50 -2.11 -4.65
N CYS A 38 6.10 -3.13 -3.90
CA CYS A 38 6.78 -3.55 -2.69
C CYS A 38 6.89 -5.07 -2.69
N GLU A 39 8.12 -5.59 -2.59
CA GLU A 39 8.36 -7.02 -2.45
C GLU A 39 8.23 -7.44 -0.99
N VAL A 40 7.34 -8.39 -0.73
CA VAL A 40 7.07 -8.94 0.59
C VAL A 40 7.42 -10.41 0.55
N THR A 41 8.47 -10.79 1.27
CA THR A 41 8.95 -12.17 1.38
C THR A 41 8.79 -12.65 2.82
N PHE A 42 8.89 -13.96 3.02
CA PHE A 42 8.89 -14.52 4.37
C PHE A 42 10.08 -14.05 5.22
N GLN A 43 11.13 -13.51 4.58
CA GLN A 43 12.32 -13.01 5.26
C GLN A 43 12.16 -11.55 5.72
N ASN A 44 11.33 -10.76 5.04
CA ASN A 44 11.20 -9.33 5.34
C ASN A 44 9.85 -8.94 5.96
N ILE A 45 8.83 -9.81 5.93
CA ILE A 45 7.49 -9.46 6.40
C ILE A 45 7.45 -9.00 7.87
N ASP A 46 8.31 -9.56 8.72
CA ASP A 46 8.43 -9.16 10.12
C ASP A 46 9.00 -7.74 10.28
N SER A 47 9.87 -7.30 9.35
CA SER A 47 10.42 -5.94 9.35
C SER A 47 9.41 -4.88 8.86
N LEU A 48 8.36 -5.32 8.17
CA LEU A 48 7.28 -4.47 7.63
C LEU A 48 6.14 -4.29 8.63
N TRP A 49 6.24 -4.94 9.80
CA TRP A 49 5.30 -4.81 10.89
C TRP A 49 5.42 -3.44 11.55
N SER A 50 4.28 -2.76 11.77
CA SER A 50 4.27 -1.41 12.35
C SER A 50 3.51 -1.27 13.66
N GLY A 51 2.87 -2.35 14.15
CA GLY A 51 2.03 -2.34 15.34
C GLY A 51 2.68 -2.87 16.61
N SER A 52 2.09 -2.57 17.75
CA SER A 52 2.37 -3.24 19.04
C SER A 52 1.54 -4.52 19.23
N GLY A 53 0.94 -5.05 18.16
CA GLY A 53 0.10 -6.24 18.20
C GLY A 53 0.90 -7.48 18.64
N PRO A 54 0.23 -8.52 19.15
CA PRO A 54 0.88 -9.74 19.60
C PRO A 54 1.74 -10.31 18.48
N ALA A 55 2.99 -10.67 18.81
CA ALA A 55 3.99 -11.26 17.92
C ALA A 55 3.59 -12.63 17.34
N MET A 56 2.30 -13.02 17.41
CA MET A 56 1.78 -14.31 16.96
C MET A 56 2.12 -14.60 15.51
N LEU A 57 2.16 -13.58 14.64
CA LEU A 57 2.54 -13.75 13.24
C LEU A 57 4.04 -13.55 12.95
N CYS A 58 4.81 -13.00 13.90
CA CYS A 58 6.27 -12.83 13.78
C CYS A 58 7.02 -14.17 13.73
N HIS A 59 6.35 -15.28 14.05
CA HIS A 59 6.89 -16.63 13.93
C HIS A 59 6.18 -17.46 12.86
N ALA A 60 5.27 -16.84 12.10
CA ALA A 60 4.48 -17.48 11.06
C ALA A 60 4.47 -16.61 9.79
N PRO A 61 5.62 -16.35 9.17
CA PRO A 61 5.72 -15.42 8.04
C PRO A 61 4.90 -15.88 6.82
N PHE A 62 4.73 -17.19 6.62
CA PHE A 62 3.83 -17.74 5.59
C PHE A 62 2.37 -17.35 5.84
N THR A 63 1.90 -17.44 7.08
CA THR A 63 0.54 -17.04 7.46
C THR A 63 0.36 -15.54 7.32
N ALA A 64 1.36 -14.74 7.70
CA ALA A 64 1.34 -13.30 7.53
C ALA A 64 1.20 -12.89 6.05
N VAL A 65 1.97 -13.51 5.15
CA VAL A 65 1.85 -13.29 3.70
C VAL A 65 0.46 -13.71 3.19
N GLY A 66 -0.07 -14.84 3.65
CA GLY A 66 -1.41 -15.30 3.28
C GLY A 66 -2.51 -14.32 3.69
N VAL A 67 -2.49 -13.84 4.94
CA VAL A 67 -3.44 -12.84 5.45
C VAL A 67 -3.40 -11.54 4.64
N LEU A 68 -2.20 -11.11 4.25
CA LEU A 68 -2.02 -9.94 3.39
C LEU A 68 -2.66 -10.15 2.01
N GLN A 69 -2.39 -11.27 1.37
CA GLN A 69 -2.95 -11.60 0.05
C GLN A 69 -4.48 -11.65 0.10
N ASP A 70 -5.04 -12.27 1.13
CA ASP A 70 -6.47 -12.36 1.34
C ASP A 70 -7.13 -10.99 1.50
N LEU A 71 -6.50 -10.09 2.28
CA LEU A 71 -7.06 -8.77 2.49
C LEU A 71 -7.02 -7.93 1.21
N ILE A 72 -5.95 -7.99 0.42
CA ILE A 72 -5.84 -7.20 -0.81
C ILE A 72 -6.77 -7.73 -1.90
N HIS A 73 -6.90 -9.06 -2.03
CA HIS A 73 -7.88 -9.66 -2.94
C HIS A 73 -9.33 -9.45 -2.49
N GLY A 74 -9.55 -9.08 -1.22
CA GLY A 74 -10.88 -8.95 -0.63
C GLY A 74 -11.54 -10.31 -0.42
N THR A 75 -10.76 -11.38 -0.32
CA THR A 75 -11.22 -12.74 -0.07
C THR A 75 -11.22 -12.99 1.43
N SER A 76 -12.38 -12.89 2.07
CA SER A 76 -12.56 -13.28 3.46
C SER A 76 -12.65 -14.81 3.57
N TYR A 77 -11.54 -15.54 3.46
CA TYR A 77 -11.55 -17.00 3.64
C TYR A 77 -11.92 -17.39 5.07
N CYS A 78 -11.53 -16.56 6.05
CA CYS A 78 -12.10 -16.60 7.40
C CYS A 78 -13.23 -15.57 7.48
N GLY A 79 -14.48 -16.01 7.66
CA GLY A 79 -15.67 -15.16 7.81
C GLY A 79 -15.68 -14.21 9.01
N THR A 80 -14.53 -13.95 9.64
CA THR A 80 -14.31 -13.07 10.80
C THR A 80 -13.11 -12.13 10.62
N MET A 81 -12.55 -11.99 9.41
CA MET A 81 -11.49 -11.01 9.14
C MET A 81 -12.10 -9.73 8.57
N TYR A 82 -11.97 -8.64 9.33
CA TYR A 82 -12.32 -7.30 8.86
C TYR A 82 -11.05 -6.48 8.76
N GLY A 83 -10.84 -5.77 7.66
CA GLY A 83 -9.66 -4.92 7.52
C GLY A 83 -9.84 -3.83 6.49
N SER A 84 -9.01 -2.80 6.62
CA SER A 84 -8.94 -1.68 5.71
C SER A 84 -7.53 -1.58 5.14
N VAL A 85 -7.47 -1.23 3.86
CA VAL A 85 -6.23 -0.90 3.17
C VAL A 85 -6.26 0.59 2.87
N THR A 86 -5.21 1.30 3.28
CA THR A 86 -5.12 2.76 3.18
C THR A 86 -3.77 3.17 2.61
N LEU A 87 -3.75 4.23 1.81
CA LEU A 87 -2.51 4.83 1.32
C LEU A 87 -2.10 6.02 2.18
N THR A 88 -0.84 6.01 2.61
CA THR A 88 -0.25 7.12 3.36
C THR A 88 0.88 7.73 2.54
N ASN A 89 0.71 9.00 2.15
CA ASN A 89 1.77 9.80 1.57
C ASN A 89 2.37 10.70 2.66
N LYS A 90 3.65 10.48 3.02
CA LYS A 90 4.37 11.45 3.87
C LYS A 90 4.91 12.58 3.00
N PHE A 91 4.08 13.58 2.70
CA PHE A 91 4.41 14.93 2.20
C PHE A 91 5.48 15.07 1.08
N SER A 92 5.82 14.00 0.37
CA SER A 92 6.89 13.93 -0.62
C SER A 92 6.42 13.13 -1.84
N PRO A 93 6.69 13.59 -3.08
CA PRO A 93 6.39 12.82 -4.28
C PRO A 93 7.26 11.55 -4.38
N TYR A 94 8.35 11.51 -3.60
CA TYR A 94 9.33 10.41 -3.58
C TYR A 94 9.03 9.33 -2.55
N TYR A 95 7.99 9.52 -1.73
CA TYR A 95 7.63 8.57 -0.69
C TYR A 95 6.16 8.20 -0.78
N MET A 96 5.89 6.91 -0.93
CA MET A 96 4.57 6.33 -0.84
C MET A 96 4.65 5.13 0.09
N GLU A 97 3.69 5.03 1.01
CA GLU A 97 3.57 3.91 1.94
C GLU A 97 2.16 3.35 1.85
N LEU A 98 2.05 2.04 1.64
CA LEU A 98 0.78 1.33 1.79
C LEU A 98 0.67 0.87 3.24
N GLN A 99 -0.42 1.25 3.89
CA GLN A 99 -0.72 0.82 5.25
C GLN A 99 -1.88 -0.16 5.21
N LEU A 100 -1.66 -1.33 5.79
CA LEU A 100 -2.64 -2.39 5.87
C LEU A 100 -2.98 -2.60 7.34
N LYS A 101 -4.26 -2.46 7.68
CA LYS A 101 -4.76 -2.68 9.03
C LYS A 101 -5.90 -3.68 8.98
N CYS A 102 -5.78 -4.79 9.70
CA CYS A 102 -6.87 -5.74 9.83
C CYS A 102 -7.05 -6.16 11.28
N GLN A 103 -8.24 -6.67 11.56
CA GLN A 103 -8.61 -7.27 12.82
C GLN A 103 -8.90 -8.75 12.57
N LEU A 104 -8.14 -9.61 13.23
CA LEU A 104 -8.34 -11.04 13.26
C LEU A 104 -8.78 -11.41 14.68
N GLN A 105 -10.07 -11.71 14.85
CA GLN A 105 -10.70 -11.90 16.17
C GLN A 105 -10.54 -10.64 17.05
N GLU A 106 -9.82 -10.73 18.17
CA GLU A 106 -9.56 -9.60 19.10
C GLU A 106 -8.21 -8.92 18.82
N VAL A 107 -7.48 -9.38 17.80
CA VAL A 107 -6.13 -8.93 17.50
C VAL A 107 -6.13 -7.95 16.33
N ILE A 108 -5.53 -6.78 16.55
CA ILE A 108 -5.27 -5.80 15.47
C ILE A 108 -3.88 -6.05 14.91
N LEU A 109 -3.81 -6.26 13.60
CA LEU A 109 -2.60 -6.43 12.81
C LEU A 109 -2.39 -5.18 11.96
N GLU A 110 -1.16 -4.67 11.92
CA GLU A 110 -0.81 -3.48 11.16
C GLU A 110 0.56 -3.65 10.47
N TRP A 111 0.56 -3.47 9.15
CA TRP A 111 1.77 -3.47 8.33
C TRP A 111 1.90 -2.17 7.55
N LYS A 112 3.16 -1.77 7.32
CA LYS A 112 3.53 -0.63 6.48
C LYS A 112 4.51 -1.07 5.42
N PHE A 113 4.13 -0.86 4.17
CA PHE A 113 4.90 -1.25 3.00
C PHE A 113 5.48 0.00 2.35
N PRO A 114 6.80 0.22 2.44
CA PRO A 114 7.45 1.29 1.68
C PRO A 114 7.39 0.94 0.20
N MET A 115 6.67 1.74 -0.57
CA MET A 115 6.44 1.50 -1.98
C MET A 115 7.58 2.13 -2.79
N VAL A 116 8.13 1.38 -3.73
CA VAL A 116 9.20 1.81 -4.63
C VAL A 116 8.60 2.04 -6.02
N PRO A 117 8.87 3.17 -6.69
CA PRO A 117 8.39 3.37 -8.05
C PRO A 117 9.07 2.37 -9.00
N LYS A 118 8.30 1.75 -9.90
CA LYS A 118 8.85 0.81 -10.89
C LYS A 118 9.71 1.50 -11.94
N ASP A 119 9.47 2.79 -12.17
CA ASP A 119 10.22 3.63 -13.09
C ASP A 119 10.44 5.01 -12.46
N VAL A 120 11.63 5.56 -12.59
CA VAL A 120 12.00 6.92 -12.16
C VAL A 120 11.06 7.97 -12.78
N SER A 121 10.56 7.72 -13.99
CA SER A 121 9.59 8.61 -14.66
C SER A 121 8.27 8.77 -13.88
N ALA A 122 7.94 7.85 -12.96
CA ALA A 122 6.81 7.99 -12.05
C ALA A 122 7.00 9.19 -11.10
N LEU A 123 8.22 9.36 -10.58
CA LEU A 123 8.58 10.44 -9.68
C LEU A 123 8.50 11.79 -10.37
N GLU A 124 9.01 11.87 -11.60
CA GLU A 124 8.99 13.08 -12.43
C GLU A 124 7.56 13.51 -12.76
N ARG A 125 6.70 12.57 -13.18
CA ARG A 125 5.28 12.84 -13.47
C ARG A 125 4.54 13.35 -12.24
N ARG A 126 4.79 12.76 -11.08
CA ARG A 126 4.16 13.17 -9.83
C ARG A 126 4.64 14.53 -9.34
N ALA A 127 5.94 14.82 -9.48
CA ALA A 127 6.51 16.14 -9.19
C ALA A 127 5.92 17.21 -10.11
N ALA A 128 5.80 16.93 -11.42
CA ALA A 128 5.19 17.82 -12.40
C ALA A 128 3.71 18.09 -12.11
N SER A 129 2.94 17.05 -11.77
CA SER A 129 1.51 17.16 -11.41
C SER A 129 1.29 18.09 -10.21
N LYS A 130 2.14 17.96 -9.17
CA LYS A 130 2.10 18.84 -8.00
C LYS A 130 2.43 20.29 -8.33
N ALA A 131 3.40 20.53 -9.21
CA ALA A 131 3.76 21.88 -9.66
C ALA A 131 2.63 22.54 -10.46
N LEU A 132 1.95 21.79 -11.33
CA LEU A 132 0.82 22.26 -12.13
C LEU A 132 -0.40 22.60 -11.27
N GLY A 133 -0.78 21.74 -10.32
CA GLY A 133 -1.88 22.03 -9.38
C GLY A 133 -1.61 23.23 -8.48
N SER A 134 -0.34 23.51 -8.18
CA SER A 134 0.07 24.71 -7.43
C SER A 134 -0.06 25.99 -8.27
N GLN A 135 0.15 25.93 -9.59
CA GLN A 135 0.02 27.09 -10.48
C GLN A 135 -1.44 27.44 -10.81
N GLU A 136 -2.33 26.47 -10.93
CA GLU A 136 -3.78 26.74 -11.10
C GLU A 136 -4.40 27.38 -9.86
N ALA A 137 -4.00 26.95 -8.65
CA ALA A 137 -4.45 27.57 -7.41
C ALA A 137 -4.05 29.05 -7.29
N VAL A 138 -2.87 29.42 -7.79
CA VAL A 138 -2.41 30.83 -7.81
C VAL A 138 -3.24 31.66 -8.78
N LYS A 139 -3.60 31.13 -9.95
CA LYS A 139 -4.44 31.86 -10.93
C LYS A 139 -5.88 32.08 -10.48
N LEU A 140 -6.43 31.22 -9.62
CA LEU A 140 -7.77 31.39 -9.05
C LEU A 140 -7.83 32.36 -7.86
N SER A 141 -6.68 32.79 -7.35
CA SER A 141 -6.54 33.68 -6.19
C SER A 141 -6.25 35.15 -6.57
N THR A 142 -6.26 35.48 -7.86
CA THR A 142 -5.98 36.83 -8.40
C THR A 142 -7.19 37.32 -9.19
#